data_AF-A0A8T5IM69-F1
#
_entry.id   AF-A0A8T5IM69-F1
#
_cell.length_a   1.000
_cell.length_b   1.000
_cell.length_c   1.000
_cell.angle_alpha   90.00
_cell.angle_beta   90.00
_cell.angle_gamma   90.00
#
_symmetry.space_group_name_H-M   'P 1'
#
loop_
_entity.id
_entity.type
_entity.pdbx_description
1 polymer ?
#
loop_
_entity_poly.entity_id
_entity_poly.type
_entity_poly.pdbx_seq_one_letter_code
_entity_poly.pdbx_strand_id
1 'polypeptide(L)'
;MSFSAMLDPVLNPVMSIPSPWNLILISFIITSIVTLAYKFFTDQKLMKELKGEMKSLQKEMKEFKNHPEKMMAAQKKVMEKNMKYMMQSFKPTIITMIPIIFIFTWLRAYYVDAGDPAVLFGLSWFWSYLIVTLVLSMSMRKLLKLH
;
A
#
# COMPACT_ATOMS: atom_id res chain seq x y z
N MET A 1 -22.35 -1.53 -20.12
CA MET A 1 -21.44 -2.66 -19.86
C MET A 1 -21.11 -2.64 -18.39
N SER A 2 -21.46 -3.68 -17.63
CA SER A 2 -20.99 -3.76 -16.24
C SER A 2 -19.46 -3.84 -16.28
N PHE A 3 -18.78 -3.07 -15.43
CA PHE A 3 -17.32 -3.03 -15.37
C PHE A 3 -16.72 -4.44 -15.07
N SER A 4 -17.51 -5.34 -14.48
CA SER A 4 -17.18 -6.76 -14.34
C SER A 4 -16.81 -7.43 -15.66
N ALA A 5 -17.53 -7.12 -16.76
CA ALA A 5 -17.30 -7.72 -18.07
C ALA A 5 -15.91 -7.41 -18.66
N MET A 6 -15.26 -6.33 -18.20
CA MET A 6 -13.88 -6.00 -18.60
C MET A 6 -12.83 -6.77 -17.79
N LEU A 7 -13.14 -7.14 -16.54
CA LEU A 7 -12.23 -7.87 -15.67
C LEU A 7 -12.36 -9.39 -15.83
N ASP A 8 -13.53 -9.88 -16.24
CA ASP A 8 -13.81 -11.32 -16.40
C ASP A 8 -12.77 -12.05 -17.27
N PRO A 9 -12.35 -11.56 -18.45
CA PRO A 9 -11.36 -12.26 -19.28
C PRO A 9 -9.97 -12.36 -18.62
N VAL A 10 -9.65 -11.43 -17.72
CA VAL A 10 -8.34 -11.35 -17.06
C VAL A 10 -8.35 -12.13 -15.75
N LEU A 11 -9.43 -12.05 -14.97
CA LEU A 11 -9.52 -12.64 -13.64
C LEU A 11 -10.05 -14.07 -13.64
N ASN A 12 -10.92 -14.45 -14.59
CA ASN A 12 -11.45 -15.82 -14.65
C ASN A 12 -10.38 -16.89 -14.87
N PRO A 13 -9.38 -16.71 -15.77
CA PRO A 13 -8.31 -17.69 -15.91
C PRO A 13 -7.53 -17.86 -14.60
N VAL A 14 -7.33 -16.78 -13.85
CA VAL A 14 -6.65 -16.83 -12.54
C VAL A 14 -7.50 -17.56 -11.51
N MET A 15 -8.83 -17.43 -11.56
CA MET A 15 -9.75 -18.11 -10.65
C MET A 15 -9.90 -19.61 -10.89
N SER A 16 -9.56 -20.11 -12.08
CA SER A 16 -9.48 -21.56 -12.33
C SER A 16 -8.37 -22.26 -11.55
N ILE A 17 -7.40 -21.49 -11.03
CA ILE A 17 -6.34 -22.01 -10.18
C ILE A 17 -6.95 -22.40 -8.81
N PRO A 18 -6.62 -23.57 -8.24
CA PRO A 18 -7.16 -23.99 -6.95
C PRO A 18 -6.79 -23.01 -5.82
N SER A 19 -7.73 -22.84 -4.88
CA SER A 19 -7.49 -22.14 -3.62
C SER A 19 -6.38 -22.84 -2.81
N PRO A 20 -5.47 -22.11 -2.12
CA PRO A 20 -5.39 -20.65 -1.98
C PRO A 20 -4.53 -19.95 -3.05
N TRP A 21 -4.03 -20.68 -4.05
CA TRP A 21 -3.03 -20.18 -5.00
C TRP A 21 -3.57 -19.08 -5.91
N ASN A 22 -4.85 -19.14 -6.29
CA ASN A 22 -5.51 -18.06 -7.02
C ASN A 22 -5.43 -16.71 -6.28
N LEU A 23 -5.78 -16.68 -5.00
CA LEU A 23 -5.77 -15.48 -4.17
C LEU A 23 -4.34 -14.97 -3.95
N ILE A 24 -3.39 -15.88 -3.74
CA ILE A 24 -1.97 -15.51 -3.58
C ILE A 24 -1.44 -14.85 -4.86
N LEU A 25 -1.77 -15.40 -6.03
CA LEU A 25 -1.35 -14.84 -7.32
C LEU A 25 -1.95 -13.45 -7.55
N ILE A 26 -3.26 -13.28 -7.29
CA ILE A 26 -3.93 -11.97 -7.38
C ILE A 26 -3.31 -10.97 -6.41
N SER A 27 -3.10 -11.38 -5.16
CA SER A 27 -2.47 -10.55 -4.12
C SER A 27 -1.07 -10.11 -4.55
N PHE A 28 -0.30 -11.00 -5.18
CA PHE A 28 1.02 -10.70 -5.71
C PHE A 28 0.99 -9.70 -6.87
N ILE A 29 0.09 -9.88 -7.83
CA ILE A 29 -0.07 -8.95 -8.97
C ILE A 29 -0.47 -7.56 -8.46
N ILE A 30 -1.50 -7.48 -7.61
CA ILE A 30 -1.95 -6.20 -7.04
C ILE A 30 -0.83 -5.54 -6.23
N THR A 31 -0.19 -6.28 -5.32
CA THR A 31 0.91 -5.74 -4.50
C THR A 31 2.06 -5.25 -5.39
N SER A 32 2.37 -5.96 -6.47
CA SER A 32 3.40 -5.55 -7.43
C SER A 32 3.03 -4.26 -8.15
N ILE A 33 1.81 -4.15 -8.68
CA ILE A 33 1.31 -2.94 -9.34
C ILE A 33 1.37 -1.75 -8.38
N VAL A 34 0.86 -1.90 -7.15
CA VAL A 34 0.86 -0.83 -6.15
C VAL A 34 2.27 -0.41 -5.79
N THR A 35 3.17 -1.38 -5.59
CA THR A 35 4.55 -1.09 -5.20
C THR A 35 5.34 -0.43 -6.32
N LEU A 36 5.14 -0.87 -7.57
CA LEU A 36 5.74 -0.24 -8.74
C LEU A 36 5.18 1.16 -8.97
N ALA A 37 3.86 1.35 -8.87
CA ALA A 37 3.24 2.66 -8.95
C ALA A 37 3.80 3.60 -7.88
N TYR A 38 3.96 3.14 -6.63
CA TYR A 38 4.63 3.92 -5.59
C TYR A 38 6.04 4.33 -6.03
N LYS A 39 6.83 3.39 -6.57
CA LYS A 39 8.19 3.69 -7.04
C LYS A 39 8.22 4.73 -8.16
N PHE A 40 7.32 4.62 -9.14
CA PHE A 40 7.31 5.48 -10.33
C PHE A 40 6.65 6.85 -10.10
N PHE A 41 5.60 6.91 -9.29
CA PHE A 41 4.85 8.15 -9.07
C PHE A 41 5.33 8.98 -7.87
N THR A 42 6.33 8.50 -7.11
CA THR A 42 6.95 9.26 -6.02
C THR A 42 8.42 9.56 -6.30
N ASP A 43 8.85 10.77 -5.95
CA ASP A 43 10.26 11.14 -6.01
C ASP A 43 11.02 10.50 -4.84
N GLN A 44 11.70 9.38 -5.13
CA GLN A 44 12.45 8.63 -4.12
C GLN A 44 13.57 9.45 -3.44
N LYS A 45 14.17 10.40 -4.18
CA LYS A 45 15.25 11.25 -3.64
C LYS A 45 14.66 12.24 -2.65
N LEU A 46 13.60 12.93 -3.03
CA LEU A 46 12.88 13.87 -2.16
C LEU A 46 12.32 13.15 -0.91
N MET A 47 11.75 11.96 -1.07
CA MET A 47 11.21 11.19 0.06
C MET A 47 12.29 10.81 1.09
N LYS A 48 13.49 10.44 0.60
CA LYS A 48 14.65 10.14 1.46
C LYS A 48 15.17 11.39 2.16
N GLU A 49 15.23 12.51 1.45
CA GLU A 49 15.65 13.81 2.00
C GLU A 49 14.71 14.27 3.11
N LEU A 50 13.40 14.31 2.84
CA LEU A 50 12.37 14.69 3.82
C LEU A 50 12.43 13.81 5.08
N LYS A 51 12.60 12.48 4.93
CA LYS A 51 12.80 11.56 6.05
C LYS A 51 14.06 11.88 6.85
N GLY A 52 15.15 12.24 6.18
CA GLY A 52 16.41 12.64 6.82
C GLY A 52 16.24 13.91 7.63
N GLU A 53 15.69 14.96 7.03
CA GLU A 53 15.43 16.25 7.68
C GLU A 53 14.50 16.09 8.88
N MET A 54 13.41 15.33 8.74
CA MET A 54 12.48 15.07 9.85
C MET A 54 13.19 14.36 11.02
N LYS A 55 14.08 13.40 10.75
CA LYS A 55 14.87 12.74 11.80
C LYS A 55 15.86 13.70 12.47
N SER A 56 16.49 14.60 11.72
CA SER A 56 17.39 15.62 12.28
C SER A 56 16.61 16.60 13.16
N LEU A 57 15.48 17.12 12.69
CA LEU A 57 14.60 18.00 13.47
C LEU A 57 14.06 17.30 14.74
N GLN A 58 13.77 16.00 14.67
CA GLN A 58 13.40 15.20 15.85
C GLN A 58 14.53 15.08 16.88
N LYS A 59 15.79 15.08 16.46
CA LYS A 59 16.93 15.13 17.39
C LYS A 59 17.06 16.50 18.02
N GLU A 60 16.98 17.58 17.22
CA GLU A 60 17.00 18.96 17.71
C GLU A 60 15.91 19.22 18.76
N MET A 61 14.69 18.71 18.54
CA MET A 61 13.60 18.82 19.53
C MET A 61 13.94 18.16 20.88
N LYS A 62 14.77 17.10 20.89
CA LYS A 62 15.22 16.46 22.14
C LYS A 62 16.27 17.29 22.87
N GLU A 63 17.04 18.10 22.14
CA GLU A 63 18.04 19.01 22.70
C GLU A 63 17.38 20.30 23.22
N PHE A 64 16.32 20.78 22.57
CA PHE A 64 15.56 21.98 22.96
C PHE A 64 14.42 21.72 23.95
N LYS A 65 14.49 20.64 24.74
CA LYS A 65 13.46 20.29 25.73
C LYS A 65 13.10 21.44 26.68
N ASN A 66 14.09 22.25 27.04
CA ASN A 66 13.94 23.37 27.97
C ASN A 66 13.69 24.72 27.27
N HIS A 67 13.57 24.73 25.94
CA HIS A 67 13.35 25.92 25.12
C HIS A 67 12.07 25.78 24.31
N PRO A 68 10.90 26.08 24.90
CA PRO A 68 9.60 25.82 24.30
C PRO A 68 9.40 26.51 22.93
N GLU A 69 9.92 27.73 22.75
CA GLU A 69 9.85 28.43 21.46
C GLU A 69 10.63 27.72 20.34
N LYS A 70 11.85 27.26 20.64
CA LYS A 70 12.69 26.51 19.69
C LYS A 70 12.08 25.15 19.38
N MET A 71 11.51 24.49 20.39
CA MET A 71 10.78 23.24 20.22
C MET A 71 9.58 23.42 19.29
N MET A 72 8.76 24.45 19.52
CA MET A 72 7.58 24.73 18.69
C MET A 72 7.97 25.05 17.24
N ALA A 73 9.04 25.82 17.02
CA ALA A 73 9.56 26.10 15.70
C ALA A 73 10.04 24.84 14.98
N ALA A 74 10.77 23.95 15.67
CA ALA A 74 11.22 22.67 15.12
C ALA A 74 10.04 21.74 14.82
N GLN A 75 9.03 21.68 15.69
CA GLN A 75 7.81 20.92 15.48
C GLN A 75 7.04 21.40 14.25
N LYS A 76 6.90 22.72 14.07
CA LYS A 76 6.27 23.30 12.88
C LYS A 76 7.00 22.88 11.60
N LYS A 77 8.34 22.94 11.60
CA LYS A 77 9.15 22.45 10.47
C LYS A 77 8.93 20.95 10.21
N VAL A 78 8.88 20.12 11.27
CA VAL A 78 8.57 18.68 11.11
C VAL A 78 7.20 18.50 10.47
N MET A 79 6.18 19.24 10.91
CA MET A 79 4.84 19.17 10.34
C MET A 79 4.82 19.56 8.86
N GLU A 80 5.49 20.65 8.49
CA GLU A 80 5.60 21.08 7.08
C GLU A 80 6.28 20.01 6.20
N LYS A 81 7.37 19.41 6.69
CA LYS A 81 8.09 18.35 5.97
C LYS A 81 7.28 17.06 5.90
N ASN A 82 6.56 16.70 6.97
CA ASN A 82 5.62 15.57 6.99
C ASN A 82 4.49 15.78 5.97
N MET A 83 3.92 16.98 5.90
CA MET A 83 2.88 17.30 4.92
C MET A 83 3.40 17.15 3.49
N LYS A 84 4.60 17.66 3.18
CA LYS A 84 5.24 17.46 1.87
C LYS A 84 5.47 15.98 1.55
N TYR A 85 5.98 15.21 2.51
CA TYR A 85 6.20 13.76 2.38
C TYR A 85 4.88 13.03 2.12
N MET A 86 3.84 13.40 2.87
CA MET A 86 2.51 12.83 2.78
C MET A 86 1.88 13.12 1.42
N MET A 87 1.94 14.35 0.92
CA MET A 87 1.46 14.72 -0.42
C MET A 87 2.15 13.91 -1.53
N GLN A 88 3.46 13.70 -1.43
CA GLN A 88 4.20 12.83 -2.36
C GLN A 88 3.67 11.40 -2.29
N SER A 89 3.41 10.85 -1.11
CA SER A 89 2.85 9.50 -0.94
C SER A 89 1.37 9.37 -1.32
N PHE A 90 0.61 10.46 -1.32
CA PHE A 90 -0.81 10.44 -1.68
C PHE A 90 -1.02 10.29 -3.19
N LYS A 91 -0.14 10.87 -4.02
CA LYS A 91 -0.23 10.76 -5.47
C LYS A 91 -0.34 9.30 -5.96
N PRO A 92 0.59 8.38 -5.64
CA PRO A 92 0.44 6.97 -6.03
C PRO A 92 -0.77 6.31 -5.35
N THR A 93 -1.12 6.69 -4.12
CA THR A 93 -2.23 6.10 -3.39
C THR A 93 -3.55 6.36 -4.11
N ILE A 94 -3.82 7.60 -4.52
CA ILE A 94 -5.06 7.95 -5.26
C ILE A 94 -5.09 7.23 -6.62
N ILE A 95 -3.96 7.22 -7.34
CA ILE A 95 -3.84 6.55 -8.64
C ILE A 95 -4.11 5.04 -8.52
N THR A 96 -3.60 4.40 -7.47
CA THR A 96 -3.73 2.94 -7.27
C THR A 96 -5.05 2.55 -6.60
N MET A 97 -5.68 3.44 -5.84
CA MET A 97 -6.94 3.17 -5.13
C MET A 97 -8.06 2.81 -6.10
N ILE A 98 -8.16 3.50 -7.24
CA ILE A 98 -9.19 3.23 -8.25
C ILE A 98 -9.08 1.79 -8.79
N PRO A 99 -7.93 1.33 -9.33
CA PRO A 99 -7.73 -0.07 -9.71
C PRO A 99 -7.97 -1.08 -8.58
N ILE A 100 -7.53 -0.78 -7.36
CA ILE A 100 -7.70 -1.69 -6.22
C ILE A 100 -9.18 -1.88 -5.91
N ILE A 101 -9.96 -0.80 -5.80
CA ILE A 101 -11.40 -0.87 -5.50
C ILE A 101 -12.10 -1.74 -6.53
N PHE A 102 -11.79 -1.53 -7.80
CA PHE A 102 -12.36 -2.29 -8.90
C PHE A 102 -12.09 -3.78 -8.82
N ILE A 103 -10.83 -4.17 -8.62
CA ILE A 103 -10.47 -5.58 -8.46
C ILE A 103 -11.10 -6.16 -7.19
N PHE A 104 -11.13 -5.39 -6.11
CA PHE A 104 -11.65 -5.83 -4.82
C PHE A 104 -13.18 -6.03 -4.84
N THR A 105 -13.94 -5.16 -5.51
CA THR A 105 -15.38 -5.32 -5.71
C THR A 105 -15.68 -6.60 -6.50
N TRP A 106 -14.91 -6.86 -7.55
CA TRP A 106 -15.04 -8.08 -8.35
C TRP A 106 -14.69 -9.33 -7.52
N LEU A 107 -13.57 -9.30 -6.80
CA LEU A 107 -13.09 -10.37 -5.93
C LEU A 107 -14.13 -10.72 -4.87
N ARG A 108 -14.73 -9.69 -4.25
CA ARG A 108 -15.81 -9.86 -3.27
C ARG A 108 -17.02 -10.57 -3.88
N ALA A 109 -17.46 -10.17 -5.08
CA ALA A 109 -18.59 -10.81 -5.74
C ALA A 109 -18.30 -12.30 -5.99
N TYR A 110 -17.14 -12.61 -6.56
CA TYR A 110 -16.71 -13.99 -6.82
C TYR A 110 -16.74 -14.87 -5.55
N TYR A 111 -16.13 -14.41 -4.45
CA TYR A 111 -16.06 -15.22 -3.23
C TYR A 111 -17.40 -15.30 -2.48
N VAL A 112 -18.23 -14.25 -2.54
CA VAL A 112 -19.59 -14.29 -1.96
C VAL A 112 -20.47 -15.27 -2.73
N ASP A 113 -20.42 -15.25 -4.06
CA ASP A 113 -21.18 -16.17 -4.91
C ASP A 113 -20.71 -17.63 -4.74
N ALA A 114 -19.42 -17.83 -4.43
CA ALA A 114 -18.86 -19.13 -4.09
C ALA A 114 -19.21 -19.62 -2.66
N GLY A 115 -19.96 -18.85 -1.87
CA GLY A 115 -20.37 -19.21 -0.51
C GLY A 115 -19.35 -18.89 0.59
N ASP A 116 -18.45 -17.94 0.34
CA ASP A 116 -17.36 -17.50 1.24
C ASP A 116 -16.50 -18.66 1.80
N PRO A 117 -15.90 -19.49 0.91
CA PRO A 117 -15.10 -20.62 1.35
C PRO A 117 -13.87 -20.15 2.12
N ALA A 118 -13.44 -20.97 3.08
CA ALA A 118 -12.15 -20.80 3.71
C ALA A 118 -11.02 -20.90 2.68
N VAL A 119 -10.06 -19.98 2.75
CA VAL A 119 -8.94 -19.90 1.80
C VAL A 119 -7.64 -20.33 2.47
N LEU A 120 -7.13 -19.53 3.40
CA LEU A 120 -5.84 -19.77 4.05
C LEU A 120 -6.05 -20.02 5.54
N PHE A 121 -5.60 -21.17 6.05
CA PHE A 121 -5.71 -21.52 7.48
C PHE A 121 -7.13 -21.39 8.06
N GLY A 122 -8.17 -21.68 7.28
CA GLY A 122 -9.56 -21.54 7.73
C GLY A 122 -10.11 -20.10 7.69
N LEU A 123 -9.31 -19.12 7.25
CA LEU A 123 -9.72 -17.72 7.16
C LEU A 123 -10.51 -17.44 5.88
N SER A 124 -11.42 -16.48 5.94
CA SER A 124 -12.11 -15.98 4.75
C SER A 124 -11.13 -15.36 3.74
N TRP A 125 -11.59 -15.17 2.51
CA TRP A 125 -10.78 -14.59 1.44
C TRP A 125 -10.25 -13.20 1.82
N PHE A 126 -11.01 -12.40 2.57
CA PHE A 126 -10.61 -11.05 2.98
C PHE A 126 -9.39 -11.06 3.89
N TRP A 127 -9.44 -11.86 4.97
CA TRP A 127 -8.33 -11.95 5.92
C TRP A 127 -7.11 -12.63 5.30
N SER A 128 -7.34 -13.65 4.46
CA SER A 128 -6.29 -14.32 3.71
C SER A 128 -5.57 -13.32 2.78
N TYR A 129 -6.33 -12.50 2.06
CA TYR A 129 -5.80 -11.43 1.20
C TYR A 129 -4.99 -10.41 2.02
N LEU A 130 -5.52 -9.95 3.15
CA LEU A 130 -4.85 -8.97 4.01
C LEU A 130 -3.48 -9.49 4.49
N ILE A 131 -3.43 -10.73 5.00
CA ILE A 131 -2.19 -11.34 5.50
C ILE A 131 -1.18 -11.51 4.37
N VAL A 132 -1.61 -12.08 3.24
CA VAL A 132 -0.73 -12.33 2.09
C VAL A 132 -0.18 -11.01 1.55
N THR A 133 -1.02 -10.00 1.35
CA THR A 133 -0.58 -8.69 0.85
C THR A 133 0.37 -7.98 1.81
N LEU A 134 0.16 -8.07 3.13
CA LEU A 134 1.09 -7.52 4.11
C LEU A 134 2.48 -8.17 3.97
N VAL A 135 2.55 -9.50 3.94
CA VAL A 135 3.82 -10.24 3.78
C VAL A 135 4.51 -9.92 2.44
N LEU A 136 3.74 -9.90 1.35
CA LEU A 136 4.25 -9.59 0.02
C LEU A 136 4.72 -8.14 -0.07
N SER A 137 4.02 -7.19 0.56
CA SER A 137 4.39 -5.77 0.53
C SER A 137 5.73 -5.52 1.25
N MET A 138 5.96 -6.17 2.39
CA MET A 138 7.23 -6.11 3.11
C MET A 138 8.37 -6.68 2.24
N SER A 139 8.12 -7.82 1.60
CA SER A 139 9.07 -8.48 0.71
C SER A 139 9.41 -7.61 -0.50
N MET A 140 8.40 -7.07 -1.19
CA MET A 140 8.55 -6.22 -2.38
C MET A 140 9.29 -4.92 -2.08
N ARG A 141 8.99 -4.27 -0.94
CA ARG A 141 9.70 -3.05 -0.52
C ARG A 141 11.19 -3.32 -0.29
N LYS A 142 11.52 -4.45 0.33
CA LYS A 142 12.92 -4.87 0.55
C LYS A 142 13.64 -5.17 -0.77
N LEU A 143 13.00 -5.90 -1.68
CA LEU A 143 13.54 -6.24 -3.00
C LEU A 143 13.79 -5.00 -3.86
N LEU A 144 12.84 -4.08 -3.89
CA LEU A 144 12.91 -2.86 -4.71
C LEU A 144 13.69 -1.72 -4.05
N LYS A 145 14.25 -1.94 -2.85
CA LYS A 145 14.97 -0.95 -2.03
C LYS A 145 14.19 0.36 -1.87
N LEU A 146 12.88 0.25 -1.66
CA LEU A 146 11.99 1.39 -1.47
C LEU A 146 12.14 1.92 -0.04
N HIS A 147 12.22 3.24 0.10
CA HIS A 147 12.52 3.90 1.38
C HIS A 147 11.29 4.42 2.11
#